data_AF-A0A955A9Q1-F1
#
_entry.id   AF-A0A955A9Q1-F1
#
_cell.length_a   1.000
_cell.length_b   1.000
_cell.length_c   1.000
_cell.angle_alpha   90.00
_cell.angle_beta   90.00
_cell.angle_gamma   90.00
#
_symmetry.space_group_name_H-M   'P 1'
#
loop_
_entity.id
_entity.type
_entity.pdbx_description
1 polymer ?
#
loop_
_entity_poly.entity_id
_entity_poly.type
_entity_poly.pdbx_seq_one_letter_code
_entity_poly.pdbx_strand_id
1 'polypeptide(L)'
;MHSPLTFDDLDPRASDYAARVVDRLLQTAVTRGASDIHLDAQGKVGGVSIKWRIDGNLLAAGSLPDGESTSIVARVKALARLITYRYDIPQEGRMTFGEQALEARVGTLPTLHGERVVIRLIAKQTGEWLPEQLGLPNGILTAMRGELHSDSGVVLIAGTAGSGKTTTAYACLRAVLQDAAPQRSVVTLEDPIEAELAGACQSQINQAV
;
A
#
# COMPACT_ATOMS: atom_id res chain seq x y z
N MET A 1 19.98 -9.82 -4.34
CA MET A 1 19.79 -8.75 -5.35
C MET A 1 18.50 -9.03 -6.09
N HIS A 2 17.57 -8.10 -6.07
CA HIS A 2 16.32 -8.23 -6.83
C HIS A 2 16.55 -7.74 -8.26
N SER A 3 16.12 -8.52 -9.25
CA SER A 3 16.22 -8.09 -10.65
C SER A 3 15.50 -6.76 -10.86
N PRO A 4 16.10 -5.83 -11.63
CA PRO A 4 15.48 -4.56 -11.97
C PRO A 4 14.15 -4.78 -12.70
N LEU A 5 13.21 -3.87 -12.51
CA LEU A 5 11.96 -3.83 -13.26
C LEU A 5 12.27 -3.51 -14.72
N THR A 6 11.89 -4.40 -15.63
CA THR A 6 12.08 -4.24 -17.08
C THR A 6 10.77 -4.37 -17.85
N PHE A 7 10.75 -3.78 -19.03
CA PHE A 7 9.60 -3.74 -19.94
C PHE A 7 9.97 -4.18 -21.37
N ASP A 8 11.13 -4.80 -21.55
CA ASP A 8 11.73 -5.11 -22.85
C ASP A 8 10.89 -6.11 -23.68
N ASP A 9 10.02 -6.87 -23.02
CA ASP A 9 9.08 -7.81 -23.63
C ASP A 9 7.75 -7.16 -24.06
N LEU A 10 7.55 -5.86 -23.79
CA LEU A 10 6.40 -5.09 -24.22
C LEU A 10 6.73 -4.35 -25.52
N ASP A 11 5.86 -4.42 -26.53
CA ASP A 11 6.02 -3.67 -27.78
C ASP A 11 5.59 -2.20 -27.59
N PRO A 12 6.51 -1.20 -27.66
CA PRO A 12 6.18 0.21 -27.49
C PRO A 12 5.21 0.77 -28.55
N ARG A 13 5.01 0.04 -29.65
CA ARG A 13 4.10 0.42 -30.74
C ARG A 13 2.67 -0.10 -30.52
N ALA A 14 2.48 -1.00 -29.57
CA ALA A 14 1.16 -1.53 -29.25
C ALA A 14 0.27 -0.44 -28.62
N SER A 15 -1.00 -0.41 -29.00
CA SER A 15 -1.95 0.59 -28.50
C SER A 15 -2.23 0.44 -26.99
N ASP A 16 -2.03 -0.75 -26.44
CA ASP A 16 -2.19 -1.07 -25.02
C ASP A 16 -0.88 -0.97 -24.22
N TYR A 17 0.22 -0.55 -24.84
CA TYR A 17 1.55 -0.51 -24.22
C TYR A 17 1.54 0.21 -22.87
N ALA A 18 1.01 1.44 -22.85
CA ALA A 18 0.99 2.24 -21.64
C ALA A 18 0.15 1.61 -20.52
N ALA A 19 -0.93 0.90 -20.88
CA ALA A 19 -1.73 0.16 -19.91
C ALA A 19 -0.92 -1.00 -19.32
N ARG A 20 -0.28 -1.82 -20.17
CA ARG A 20 0.53 -2.97 -19.73
C ARG A 20 1.72 -2.57 -18.87
N VAL A 21 2.40 -1.46 -19.20
CA VAL A 21 3.48 -0.90 -18.38
C VAL A 21 2.97 -0.49 -17.00
N VAL A 22 1.88 0.28 -16.94
CA VAL A 22 1.30 0.75 -15.67
C VAL A 22 0.80 -0.43 -14.83
N ASP A 23 0.13 -1.41 -15.44
CA ASP A 23 -0.36 -2.59 -14.73
C ASP A 23 0.80 -3.40 -14.14
N ARG A 24 1.86 -3.65 -14.93
CA ARG A 24 3.07 -4.33 -14.43
C ARG A 24 3.76 -3.54 -13.33
N LEU A 25 3.87 -2.23 -13.48
CA LEU A 25 4.46 -1.34 -12.48
C LEU A 25 3.73 -1.44 -11.14
N LEU A 26 2.40 -1.37 -11.16
CA LEU A 26 1.55 -1.48 -9.97
C LEU A 26 1.62 -2.87 -9.35
N GLN A 27 1.48 -3.93 -10.15
CA GLN A 27 1.55 -5.31 -9.66
C GLN A 27 2.91 -5.62 -9.04
N THR A 28 3.99 -5.24 -9.70
CA THR A 28 5.34 -5.50 -9.18
C THR A 28 5.59 -4.71 -7.90
N ALA A 29 5.13 -3.46 -7.81
CA ALA A 29 5.24 -2.67 -6.57
C ALA A 29 4.52 -3.35 -5.40
N VAL A 30 3.31 -3.89 -5.62
CA VAL A 30 2.56 -4.66 -4.62
C VAL A 30 3.30 -5.92 -4.21
N THR A 31 3.75 -6.74 -5.17
CA THR A 31 4.52 -7.97 -4.89
C THR A 31 5.82 -7.69 -4.12
N ARG A 32 6.40 -6.51 -4.31
CA ARG A 32 7.64 -6.07 -3.65
C ARG A 32 7.39 -5.39 -2.29
N GLY A 33 6.14 -5.24 -1.86
CA GLY A 33 5.79 -4.60 -0.60
C GLY A 33 6.07 -3.08 -0.58
N ALA A 34 6.00 -2.41 -1.73
CA ALA A 34 6.24 -0.97 -1.79
C ALA A 34 5.05 -0.18 -1.21
N SER A 35 5.34 0.89 -0.46
CA SER A 35 4.32 1.85 0.02
C SER A 35 4.03 2.96 -0.98
N ASP A 36 5.05 3.37 -1.75
CA ASP A 36 4.94 4.44 -2.73
C ASP A 36 5.71 4.06 -4.01
N ILE A 37 5.16 4.45 -5.16
CA ILE A 37 5.82 4.39 -6.46
C ILE A 37 6.07 5.81 -6.93
N HIS A 38 7.30 6.09 -7.32
CA HIS A 38 7.74 7.39 -7.80
C HIS A 38 8.13 7.27 -9.27
N LEU A 39 7.53 8.12 -10.11
CA LEU A 39 7.89 8.30 -11.51
C LEU A 39 8.43 9.72 -11.66
N ASP A 40 9.72 9.85 -11.92
CA ASP A 40 10.40 11.13 -12.10
C ASP A 40 10.94 11.22 -13.53
N ALA A 41 10.45 12.17 -14.33
CA ALA A 41 11.00 12.45 -15.65
C ALA A 41 12.40 13.08 -15.51
N GLN A 42 13.42 12.51 -16.17
CA GLN A 42 14.82 12.91 -15.99
C GLN A 42 15.36 13.85 -17.10
N GLY A 43 14.51 14.34 -18.01
CA GLY A 43 14.91 15.23 -19.11
C GLY A 43 14.97 14.51 -20.46
N LYS A 44 15.56 15.14 -21.48
CA LYS A 44 15.50 14.71 -22.89
C LYS A 44 16.27 13.42 -23.23
N VAL A 45 17.13 12.94 -22.34
CA VAL A 45 18.06 11.80 -22.58
C VAL A 45 18.04 10.81 -21.40
N GLY A 46 17.12 10.99 -20.44
CA GLY A 46 17.15 10.32 -19.14
C GLY A 46 15.97 9.40 -18.85
N GLY A 47 14.96 9.40 -19.72
CA GLY A 47 13.76 8.60 -19.58
C GLY A 47 12.93 8.97 -18.34
N VAL A 48 12.17 8.00 -17.85
CA VAL A 48 11.49 8.08 -16.56
C VAL A 48 12.22 7.18 -15.56
N SER A 49 12.69 7.76 -14.46
CA SER A 49 13.21 6.99 -13.34
C SER A 49 12.06 6.48 -12.50
N ILE A 50 12.09 5.18 -12.20
CA ILE A 50 11.13 4.52 -11.32
C ILE A 50 11.82 4.21 -9.99
N LYS A 51 11.23 4.67 -8.90
CA LYS A 51 11.67 4.32 -7.54
C LYS A 51 10.50 3.76 -6.74
N TRP A 52 10.80 2.84 -5.84
CA TRP A 52 9.85 2.35 -4.85
C TRP A 52 10.28 2.80 -3.47
N ARG A 53 9.30 3.15 -2.63
CA ARG A 53 9.52 3.20 -1.19
C ARG A 53 9.21 1.84 -0.60
N ILE A 54 10.22 1.17 -0.04
CA ILE A 54 10.08 -0.10 0.66
C ILE A 54 10.68 0.09 2.05
N ASP A 55 9.92 -0.25 3.09
CA ASP A 55 10.32 -0.07 4.49
C ASP A 55 10.84 1.35 4.80
N GLY A 56 10.16 2.36 4.23
CA GLY A 56 10.53 3.78 4.38
C GLY A 56 11.65 4.27 3.47
N ASN A 57 12.44 3.38 2.87
CA ASN A 57 13.59 3.72 2.03
C ASN A 57 13.22 3.84 0.55
N LEU A 58 13.71 4.89 -0.12
CA LEU A 58 13.57 5.04 -1.58
C LEU A 58 14.67 4.26 -2.30
N LEU A 59 14.25 3.26 -3.08
CA LEU A 59 15.13 2.37 -3.83
C LEU A 59 14.87 2.53 -5.33
N ALA A 60 15.94 2.53 -6.13
CA ALA A 60 15.81 2.49 -7.58
C ALA A 60 15.19 1.15 -8.01
N ALA A 61 14.12 1.21 -8.79
CA ALA A 61 13.39 0.03 -9.24
C ALA A 61 13.63 -0.27 -10.72
N GLY A 62 13.80 0.77 -11.55
CA GLY A 62 14.05 0.65 -12.97
C GLY A 62 13.91 2.00 -13.68
N SER A 63 13.84 1.94 -15.00
CA SER A 63 13.62 3.12 -15.84
C SER A 63 12.82 2.77 -17.08
N LEU A 64 12.14 3.76 -17.64
CA LEU A 64 11.51 3.68 -18.97
C LEU A 64 12.32 4.53 -19.97
N PRO A 65 12.43 4.11 -21.24
CA PRO A 65 13.04 4.90 -22.30
C PRO A 65 12.42 6.29 -22.48
N ASP A 66 13.17 7.20 -23.12
CA ASP A 66 12.69 8.52 -23.51
C ASP A 66 11.48 8.43 -24.47
N GLY A 67 10.52 9.34 -24.30
CA GLY A 67 9.32 9.43 -25.15
C GLY A 67 8.09 8.68 -24.63
N GLU A 68 8.26 7.76 -23.69
CA GLU A 68 7.15 6.99 -23.09
C GLU A 68 6.51 7.70 -21.89
N SER A 69 7.20 8.68 -21.30
CA SER A 69 6.74 9.37 -20.08
C SER A 69 5.33 9.94 -20.20
N THR A 70 5.01 10.56 -21.34
CA THR A 70 3.74 11.25 -21.54
C THR A 70 2.57 10.26 -21.57
N SER A 71 2.71 9.13 -22.27
CA SER A 71 1.64 8.13 -22.37
C SER A 71 1.42 7.41 -21.03
N ILE A 72 2.51 7.13 -20.30
CA ILE A 72 2.44 6.52 -18.96
C ILE A 72 1.78 7.47 -17.95
N VAL A 73 2.20 8.74 -17.90
CA VAL A 73 1.58 9.74 -17.01
C VAL A 73 0.10 9.93 -17.37
N ALA A 74 -0.23 10.03 -18.65
CA ALA A 74 -1.62 10.15 -19.10
C ALA A 74 -2.46 8.92 -18.71
N ARG A 75 -1.89 7.71 -18.78
CA ARG A 75 -2.56 6.49 -18.34
C ARG A 75 -2.82 6.50 -16.84
N VAL A 76 -1.84 6.88 -16.02
CA VAL A 76 -2.01 7.01 -14.56
C VAL A 76 -3.07 8.07 -14.23
N LYS A 77 -3.03 9.23 -14.90
CA LYS A 77 -4.05 10.28 -14.75
C LYS A 77 -5.44 9.78 -15.07
N ALA A 78 -5.61 9.04 -16.17
CA ALA A 78 -6.90 8.48 -16.55
C ALA A 78 -7.44 7.51 -15.48
N LEU A 79 -6.59 6.62 -14.95
CA LEU A 79 -6.97 5.70 -13.87
C LEU A 79 -7.37 6.43 -12.58
N ALA A 80 -6.70 7.55 -12.28
CA ALA A 80 -6.98 8.38 -11.11
C ALA A 80 -8.06 9.46 -11.33
N ARG A 81 -8.74 9.45 -12.49
CA ARG A 81 -9.76 10.44 -12.90
C ARG A 81 -9.25 11.89 -12.89
N LEU A 82 -7.98 12.08 -13.22
CA LEU A 82 -7.32 13.38 -13.35
C LEU A 82 -7.46 13.94 -14.78
N ILE A 83 -7.25 15.24 -14.93
CA ILE A 83 -7.33 15.91 -16.23
C ILE A 83 -6.04 15.62 -17.01
N THR A 84 -6.14 14.76 -18.02
CA THR A 84 -4.99 14.24 -18.79
C THR A 84 -4.27 15.29 -19.64
N TYR A 85 -4.99 16.30 -20.12
CA TYR A 85 -4.43 17.37 -20.97
C TYR A 85 -3.85 18.55 -20.17
N ARG A 86 -4.03 18.59 -18.84
CA ARG A 86 -3.46 19.62 -17.95
C ARG A 86 -2.16 19.09 -17.35
N TYR A 87 -1.05 19.77 -17.58
CA TYR A 87 0.30 19.39 -17.12
C TYR A 87 1.03 20.56 -16.43
N ASP A 88 0.33 21.68 -16.25
CA ASP A 88 0.81 22.95 -15.71
C ASP A 88 0.37 23.21 -14.28
N ILE A 89 -0.45 22.32 -13.69
CA ILE A 89 -0.92 22.40 -12.32
C ILE A 89 -0.72 21.06 -11.59
N PRO A 90 -0.43 21.08 -10.27
CA PRO A 90 -0.51 19.89 -9.45
C PRO A 90 -1.94 19.32 -9.47
N GLN A 91 -2.06 17.99 -9.48
CA GLN A 91 -3.36 17.31 -9.39
C GLN A 91 -3.26 16.11 -8.44
N GLU A 92 -4.34 15.87 -7.71
CA GLU A 92 -4.46 14.74 -6.78
C GLU A 92 -5.74 13.95 -7.05
N GLY A 93 -5.67 12.63 -6.90
CA GLY A 93 -6.79 11.74 -7.15
C GLY A 93 -6.62 10.39 -6.48
N ARG A 94 -7.60 9.53 -6.71
CA ARG A 94 -7.60 8.15 -6.24
C ARG A 94 -7.87 7.22 -7.40
N MET A 95 -7.25 6.05 -7.36
CA MET A 95 -7.49 4.98 -8.33
C MET A 95 -7.71 3.66 -7.60
N THR A 96 -8.49 2.80 -8.23
CA THR A 96 -8.64 1.38 -7.84
C THR A 96 -8.05 0.54 -8.96
N PHE A 97 -7.28 -0.49 -8.63
CA PHE A 97 -6.59 -1.32 -9.62
C PHE A 97 -6.45 -2.78 -9.17
N GLY A 98 -6.17 -3.67 -10.14
CA GLY A 98 -6.03 -5.10 -9.92
C GLY A 98 -7.35 -5.80 -9.57
N GLU A 99 -7.33 -7.15 -9.57
CA GLU A 99 -8.52 -7.97 -9.29
C GLU A 99 -9.00 -7.83 -7.84
N GLN A 100 -8.08 -7.58 -6.91
CA GLN A 100 -8.39 -7.39 -5.50
C GLN A 100 -8.93 -5.98 -5.18
N ALA A 101 -9.20 -5.15 -6.18
CA ALA A 101 -9.65 -3.77 -6.01
C ALA A 101 -8.79 -2.99 -5.00
N LEU A 102 -7.47 -3.00 -5.22
CA LEU A 102 -6.51 -2.26 -4.40
C LEU A 102 -6.69 -0.76 -4.62
N GLU A 103 -6.63 0.01 -3.54
CA GLU A 103 -6.74 1.47 -3.60
C GLU A 103 -5.36 2.13 -3.62
N ALA A 104 -5.23 3.22 -4.38
CA ALA A 104 -4.07 4.08 -4.35
C ALA A 104 -4.46 5.56 -4.43
N ARG A 105 -3.63 6.41 -3.81
CA ARG A 105 -3.66 7.87 -4.01
C ARG A 105 -2.60 8.25 -5.03
N VAL A 106 -2.97 9.13 -5.94
CA VAL A 106 -2.08 9.61 -7.01
C VAL A 106 -1.92 11.11 -6.85
N GLY A 107 -0.67 11.56 -6.82
CA GLY A 107 -0.30 12.97 -6.92
C GLY A 107 0.55 13.19 -8.17
N THR A 108 0.27 14.27 -8.89
CA THR A 108 1.06 14.74 -10.04
C THR A 108 1.56 16.15 -9.77
N LEU A 109 2.80 16.43 -10.16
CA LEU A 109 3.46 17.71 -9.96
C LEU A 109 4.20 18.11 -11.24
N PRO A 110 3.91 19.28 -11.85
CA PRO A 110 4.69 19.81 -12.96
C PRO A 110 6.15 20.05 -12.54
N THR A 111 7.09 19.65 -13.38
CA THR A 111 8.54 19.86 -13.20
C THR A 111 9.15 20.39 -14.50
N LEU A 112 10.44 20.76 -14.46
CA LEU A 112 11.18 21.23 -15.64
C LEU A 112 11.18 20.23 -16.81
N HIS A 113 11.08 18.93 -16.52
CA HIS A 113 11.27 17.86 -17.49
C HIS A 113 10.00 17.06 -17.80
N GLY A 114 8.85 17.53 -17.35
CA GLY A 114 7.57 16.82 -17.43
C GLY A 114 6.93 16.73 -16.04
N GLU A 115 6.09 15.74 -15.83
CA GLU A 115 5.40 15.59 -14.55
C GLU A 115 6.06 14.53 -13.68
N ARG A 116 6.23 14.87 -12.41
CA ARG A 116 6.51 13.90 -11.37
C ARG A 116 5.20 13.28 -10.93
N VAL A 117 5.15 11.96 -10.85
CA VAL A 117 3.99 11.22 -10.35
C VAL A 117 4.39 10.43 -9.11
N VAL A 118 3.56 10.50 -8.07
CA VAL A 118 3.69 9.68 -6.88
C VAL A 118 2.39 8.91 -6.71
N ILE A 119 2.49 7.58 -6.64
CA ILE A 119 1.38 6.67 -6.40
C ILE A 119 1.61 6.06 -5.02
N ARG A 120 0.79 6.44 -4.04
CA ARG A 120 0.80 5.83 -2.72
C ARG A 120 -0.18 4.67 -2.70
N LEU A 121 0.33 3.47 -2.50
CA LEU A 121 -0.48 2.28 -2.34
C LEU A 121 -1.13 2.33 -0.96
N ILE A 122 -2.46 2.28 -0.91
CA ILE A 122 -3.16 2.12 0.36
C ILE A 122 -3.10 0.63 0.67
N ALA A 123 -2.39 0.29 1.74
CA ALA A 123 -2.41 -1.06 2.27
C ALA A 123 -3.87 -1.43 2.53
N LYS A 124 -4.38 -2.39 1.78
CA LYS A 124 -5.69 -2.95 2.05
C LYS A 124 -5.54 -3.70 3.38
N GLN A 125 -6.11 -3.17 4.47
CA GLN A 125 -6.18 -3.82 5.78
C GLN A 125 -7.04 -5.08 5.65
N THR A 126 -6.53 -6.13 5.00
CA THR A 126 -7.36 -7.27 4.54
C THR A 126 -6.69 -8.62 4.67
N GLY A 127 -5.59 -8.72 5.41
CA GLY A 127 -5.29 -10.02 5.99
C GLY A 127 -6.11 -10.21 7.23
N GLU A 128 -6.92 -11.27 7.25
CA GLU A 128 -7.36 -11.94 8.49
C GLU A 128 -6.16 -12.65 9.12
N TRP A 129 -5.10 -11.89 9.40
CA TRP A 129 -3.87 -12.41 9.95
C TRP A 129 -4.14 -12.93 11.35
N LEU A 130 -3.58 -14.09 11.65
CA LEU A 130 -3.37 -14.59 13.00
C LEU A 130 -1.92 -14.32 13.43
N PRO A 131 -1.62 -14.33 14.74
CA PRO A 131 -0.28 -14.10 15.28
C PRO A 131 0.85 -14.87 14.60
N GLU A 132 0.58 -16.10 14.16
CA GLU A 132 1.56 -17.02 13.56
C GLU A 132 2.00 -16.56 12.17
N GLN A 133 1.18 -15.73 11.51
CA GLN A 133 1.42 -15.21 10.18
C GLN A 133 2.14 -13.85 10.20
N LEU A 134 2.41 -13.28 11.39
CA LEU A 134 3.09 -11.99 11.53
C LEU A 134 4.61 -12.07 11.40
N GLY A 135 5.19 -13.28 11.26
CA GLY A 135 6.64 -13.47 11.16
C GLY A 135 7.38 -13.23 12.48
N LEU A 136 6.68 -13.33 13.62
CA LEU A 136 7.29 -13.17 14.94
C LEU A 136 8.21 -14.36 15.27
N PRO A 137 9.38 -14.14 15.90
CA PRO A 137 10.20 -15.21 16.44
C PRO A 137 9.39 -16.08 17.40
N ASN A 138 9.60 -17.41 17.36
CA ASN A 138 8.82 -18.38 18.13
C ASN A 138 8.71 -18.03 19.63
N GLY A 139 9.80 -17.57 20.26
CA GLY A 139 9.76 -17.17 21.68
C GLY A 139 8.82 -16.00 21.96
N ILE A 140 8.78 -15.01 21.06
CA ILE A 140 7.86 -13.86 21.15
C ILE A 140 6.43 -14.31 20.91
N LEU A 141 6.21 -15.14 19.89
CA LEU A 141 4.89 -15.68 19.57
C LEU A 141 4.29 -16.48 20.73
N THR A 142 5.09 -17.35 21.36
CA THR A 142 4.66 -18.14 22.53
C THR A 142 4.33 -17.24 23.73
N ALA A 143 5.18 -16.27 24.04
CA ALA A 143 4.93 -15.33 25.13
C ALA A 143 3.65 -14.52 24.87
N MET A 144 3.49 -13.97 23.66
CA MET A 144 2.30 -13.22 23.27
C MET A 144 1.03 -14.06 23.37
N ARG A 145 1.04 -15.31 22.90
CA ARG A 145 -0.10 -16.23 23.06
C ARG A 145 -0.45 -16.47 24.52
N GLY A 146 0.55 -16.62 25.40
CA GLY A 146 0.33 -16.75 26.84
C GLY A 146 -0.39 -15.53 27.42
N GLU A 147 0.07 -14.32 27.08
CA GLU A 147 -0.55 -13.08 27.52
C GLU A 147 -2.01 -12.93 27.02
N LEU A 148 -2.29 -13.30 25.76
CA LEU A 148 -3.66 -13.27 25.21
C LEU A 148 -4.64 -14.21 25.91
N HIS A 149 -4.15 -15.26 26.57
CA HIS A 149 -4.97 -16.18 27.35
C HIS A 149 -5.20 -15.74 28.79
N SER A 150 -4.50 -14.71 29.26
CA SER A 150 -4.64 -14.21 30.64
C SER A 150 -6.03 -13.62 30.89
N ASP A 151 -6.54 -13.79 32.12
CA ASP A 151 -7.87 -13.29 32.52
C ASP A 151 -7.90 -11.77 32.75
N SER A 152 -6.74 -11.15 32.98
CA SER A 152 -6.60 -9.70 33.13
C SER A 152 -5.17 -9.26 32.83
N GLY A 153 -5.01 -8.03 32.35
CA GLY A 153 -3.71 -7.46 32.05
C GLY A 153 -3.79 -6.36 31.00
N VAL A 154 -2.63 -5.82 30.63
CA VAL A 154 -2.50 -4.83 29.56
C VAL A 154 -1.40 -5.27 28.61
N VAL A 155 -1.73 -5.39 27.32
CA VAL A 155 -0.77 -5.60 26.25
C VAL A 155 -0.61 -4.30 25.48
N LEU A 156 0.60 -3.75 25.46
CA LEU A 156 0.92 -2.51 24.75
C LEU A 156 1.69 -2.82 23.46
N ILE A 157 1.13 -2.40 22.31
CA ILE A 157 1.80 -2.52 21.01
C ILE A 157 2.30 -1.13 20.61
N ALA A 158 3.62 -0.93 20.65
CA ALA A 158 4.27 0.35 20.37
C ALA A 158 5.17 0.28 19.13
N GLY A 159 5.31 1.42 18.45
CA GLY A 159 6.06 1.53 17.20
C GLY A 159 5.67 2.78 16.40
N THR A 160 6.48 3.16 15.42
CA THR A 160 6.24 4.35 14.58
C THR A 160 5.03 4.16 13.66
N ALA A 161 4.57 5.24 13.02
CA ALA A 161 3.56 5.13 11.97
C ALA A 161 4.02 4.13 10.89
N GLY A 162 3.10 3.27 10.43
CA GLY A 162 3.39 2.24 9.43
C GLY A 162 4.11 0.98 9.93
N SER A 163 4.45 0.87 11.22
CA SER A 163 5.19 -0.29 11.76
C SER A 163 4.34 -1.56 11.99
N GLY A 164 3.11 -1.63 11.47
CA GLY A 164 2.24 -2.80 11.64
C GLY A 164 1.53 -2.94 13.00
N LYS A 165 1.44 -1.88 13.81
CA LYS A 165 0.76 -1.93 15.13
C LYS A 165 -0.69 -2.39 15.03
N THR A 166 -1.49 -1.71 14.20
CA THR A 166 -2.90 -2.03 13.99
C THR A 166 -3.06 -3.45 13.48
N THR A 167 -2.24 -3.87 12.52
CA THR A 167 -2.22 -5.25 12.00
C THR A 167 -1.95 -6.28 13.09
N THR A 168 -0.99 -6.02 13.97
CA THR A 168 -0.65 -6.90 15.10
C THR A 168 -1.80 -6.94 16.11
N ALA A 169 -2.39 -5.79 16.46
CA ALA A 169 -3.51 -5.70 17.39
C ALA A 169 -4.73 -6.51 16.88
N TYR A 170 -5.08 -6.32 15.61
CA TYR A 170 -6.17 -7.06 14.96
C TYR A 170 -5.91 -8.56 14.93
N ALA A 171 -4.67 -8.99 14.65
CA ALA A 171 -4.31 -10.40 14.68
C ALA A 171 -4.46 -11.03 16.08
N CYS A 172 -4.02 -10.31 17.11
CA CYS A 172 -4.20 -10.72 18.50
C CYS A 172 -5.69 -10.83 18.89
N LEU A 173 -6.51 -9.83 18.52
CA LEU A 173 -7.94 -9.84 18.79
C LEU A 173 -8.65 -11.00 18.08
N ARG A 174 -8.27 -11.30 16.83
CA ARG A 174 -8.79 -12.47 16.10
C ARG A 174 -8.45 -13.78 16.79
N ALA A 175 -7.23 -13.94 17.30
CA ALA A 175 -6.85 -15.12 18.07
C ALA A 175 -7.71 -15.27 19.33
N VAL A 176 -7.90 -14.18 20.10
CA VAL A 176 -8.77 -14.18 21.30
C VAL A 176 -10.22 -14.56 20.95
N LEU A 177 -10.73 -14.05 19.83
CA LEU A 177 -12.08 -14.38 19.35
C LEU A 177 -12.17 -15.85 18.89
N GLN A 178 -11.17 -16.38 18.19
CA GLN A 178 -11.16 -17.78 17.74
C GLN A 178 -11.08 -18.78 18.91
N ASP A 179 -10.24 -18.50 19.90
CA ASP A 179 -9.95 -19.44 20.99
C ASP A 179 -11.08 -19.52 22.04
N ALA A 180 -11.93 -18.49 22.14
CA ALA A 180 -12.86 -18.34 23.27
C ALA A 180 -14.27 -17.85 22.90
N ALA A 181 -14.71 -18.03 21.64
CA ALA A 181 -15.90 -17.39 21.06
C ALA A 181 -17.31 -17.75 21.60
N PRO A 182 -17.49 -18.47 22.73
CA PRO A 182 -18.72 -18.24 23.49
C PRO A 182 -18.50 -17.66 24.89
N GLN A 183 -17.26 -17.45 25.35
CA GLN A 183 -16.95 -17.08 26.74
C GLN A 183 -16.38 -15.67 26.92
N ARG A 184 -15.91 -14.99 25.87
CA ARG A 184 -15.31 -13.65 25.97
C ARG A 184 -16.10 -12.62 25.17
N SER A 185 -16.44 -11.50 25.82
CA SER A 185 -16.99 -10.30 25.16
C SER A 185 -15.83 -9.38 24.78
N VAL A 186 -15.65 -9.13 23.48
CA VAL A 186 -14.59 -8.27 22.96
C VAL A 186 -15.20 -6.96 22.47
N VAL A 187 -14.69 -5.85 22.99
CA VAL A 187 -15.12 -4.49 22.63
C VAL A 187 -13.90 -3.67 22.21
N THR A 188 -14.00 -2.91 21.12
CA THR A 188 -12.94 -2.03 20.63
C THR A 188 -13.43 -0.60 20.46
N LEU A 189 -12.54 0.37 20.69
CA LEU A 189 -12.75 1.80 20.43
C LEU A 189 -11.61 2.28 19.52
N GLU A 190 -11.94 2.77 18.33
CA GLU A 190 -10.97 2.95 17.22
C GLU A 190 -11.16 4.30 16.50
N ASP A 191 -10.10 4.84 15.87
CA ASP A 191 -10.14 6.11 15.14
C ASP A 191 -9.27 6.05 13.86
N PRO A 192 -9.82 5.67 12.69
CA PRO A 192 -11.13 5.04 12.47
C PRO A 192 -11.10 3.52 12.71
N ILE A 193 -12.24 2.85 12.53
CA ILE A 193 -12.27 1.38 12.38
C ILE A 193 -11.61 1.03 11.04
N GLU A 194 -10.63 0.14 11.08
CA GLU A 194 -9.77 -0.18 9.93
C GLU A 194 -10.22 -1.42 9.16
N ALA A 195 -10.82 -2.39 9.86
CA ALA A 195 -11.43 -3.57 9.27
C ALA A 195 -12.53 -4.15 10.18
N GLU A 196 -13.40 -4.98 9.62
CA GLU A 196 -14.38 -5.73 10.41
C GLU A 196 -13.69 -6.85 11.21
N LEU A 197 -14.04 -6.96 12.49
CA LEU A 197 -13.67 -8.04 13.40
C LEU A 197 -14.93 -8.82 13.77
N ALA A 198 -15.22 -9.87 13.01
CA ALA A 198 -16.37 -10.73 13.26
C ALA A 198 -16.35 -11.27 14.71
N GLY A 199 -17.44 -11.04 15.44
CA GLY A 199 -17.57 -11.43 16.85
C GLY A 199 -17.14 -10.38 17.87
N ALA A 200 -16.56 -9.24 17.44
CA ALA A 200 -16.29 -8.09 18.31
C ALA A 200 -17.36 -6.99 18.15
N CYS A 201 -17.59 -6.23 19.22
CA CYS A 201 -18.34 -4.98 19.17
C CYS A 201 -17.36 -3.82 18.94
N GLN A 202 -17.32 -3.29 17.71
CA GLN A 202 -16.41 -2.21 17.34
C GLN A 202 -17.11 -0.85 17.36
N SER A 203 -16.52 0.13 18.04
CA SER A 203 -17.00 1.51 18.07
C SER A 203 -15.94 2.44 17.47
N GLN A 204 -16.35 3.30 16.55
CA GLN A 204 -15.49 4.35 16.03
C GLN A 204 -15.65 5.61 16.89
N ILE A 205 -14.53 6.24 17.24
CA ILE A 205 -14.53 7.53 17.92
C ILE A 205 -15.19 8.56 17.00
N ASN A 206 -16.17 9.27 17.55
CA ASN A 206 -16.77 10.42 16.92
C ASN A 206 -16.33 11.68 17.66
N GLN A 207 -15.44 12.47 17.06
CA GLN A 207 -14.87 13.69 17.67
C GLN A 207 -15.88 14.86 17.72
N ALA A 208 -17.13 14.68 17.26
CA ALA A 208 -18.16 15.72 17.26
C ALA A 208 -18.92 15.88 18.58
N VAL A 209 -18.45 15.24 19.66
CA VAL A 209 -18.99 15.36 21.04
C VAL A 209 -17.86 15.71 22.00
#